data_AF-A0A6J4PKJ5-F1
#
_entry.id   AF-A0A6J4PKJ5-F1
#
_cell.length_a   1.000
_cell.length_b   1.000
_cell.length_c   1.000
_cell.angle_alpha   90.00
_cell.angle_beta   90.00
_cell.angle_gamma   90.00
#
_symmetry.space_group_name_H-M   'P 1'
#
loop_
_entity.id
_entity.type
_entity.pdbx_description
1 polymer ?
#
loop_
_entity_poly.entity_id
_entity_poly.type
_entity_poly.pdbx_seq_one_letter_code
_entity_poly.pdbx_strand_id
1 'polypeptide(L)'
;MCGVAPIPASSGKVVRHRLNRRGNRDANRALHVVAAERLSRDERTRAYAERRTAEGKSRRETMRCLKRYIARELYKILVSTVVPTAPLPVPRPA
;
A
#
# COMPACT_ATOMS: atom_id res chain seq x y z
N MET A 1 10.05 -4.89 -2.66
CA MET A 1 9.30 -3.90 -1.83
C MET A 1 9.13 -2.57 -2.59
N CYS A 2 7.90 -2.02 -2.63
CA CYS A 2 7.46 -0.95 -3.55
C CYS A 2 7.78 0.50 -3.10
N GLY A 3 8.67 0.71 -2.13
CA GLY A 3 9.05 2.07 -1.68
C GLY A 3 7.93 2.88 -0.98
N VAL A 4 6.81 2.25 -0.60
CA VAL A 4 5.65 2.91 0.05
C VAL A 4 5.74 2.90 1.58
N ALA A 5 6.65 2.09 2.14
CA ALA A 5 6.87 2.04 3.59
C ALA A 5 7.45 3.38 4.09
N PRO A 6 6.85 3.99 5.12
CA PRO A 6 7.35 5.23 5.69
C PRO A 6 8.67 4.94 6.42
N ILE A 7 9.70 5.75 6.19
CA ILE A 7 10.96 5.63 6.93
C ILE A 7 10.93 6.63 8.10
N PRO A 8 11.07 6.18 9.35
CA PRO A 8 11.20 7.09 10.47
C PRO A 8 12.46 7.95 10.27
N ALA A 9 12.31 9.25 10.43
CA ALA A 9 13.41 10.22 10.33
C ALA A 9 13.71 10.90 11.68
N SER A 10 13.12 10.38 12.76
CA SER A 10 13.18 10.95 14.09
C SER A 10 13.72 9.94 15.10
N SER A 11 14.68 10.37 15.91
CA SER A 11 15.22 9.61 17.04
C SER A 11 14.56 9.96 18.39
N GLY A 12 13.46 10.76 18.38
CA GLY A 12 12.78 11.25 19.59
C GLY A 12 11.25 11.41 19.44
N LYS A 13 10.59 12.19 20.32
CA LYS A 13 9.11 12.32 20.44
C LYS A 13 8.38 12.89 19.20
N VAL A 14 9.10 13.51 18.26
CA VAL A 14 8.51 14.12 17.06
C VAL A 14 8.48 13.10 15.92
N VAL A 15 7.31 12.55 15.60
CA VAL A 15 7.17 11.52 14.56
C VAL A 15 7.20 12.14 13.15
N ARG A 16 8.40 12.35 12.59
CA ARG A 16 8.59 12.76 11.19
C ARG A 16 8.95 11.54 10.33
N HIS A 17 8.29 11.42 9.19
CA HIS A 17 8.54 10.34 8.22
C HIS A 17 9.18 10.91 6.96
N ARG A 18 10.37 10.41 6.59
CA ARG A 18 11.00 10.75 5.31
C ARG A 18 10.41 9.90 4.18
N LEU A 19 10.42 10.47 2.98
CA LEU A 19 10.07 9.74 1.76
C LEU A 19 11.10 8.63 1.51
N ASN A 20 10.62 7.40 1.31
CA ASN A 20 11.47 6.33 0.84
C ASN A 20 11.76 6.51 -0.66
N ARG A 21 13.02 6.82 -0.99
CA ARG A 21 13.47 6.92 -2.39
C ARG A 21 13.93 5.58 -2.97
N ARG A 22 14.08 4.55 -2.12
CA ARG A 22 14.53 3.21 -2.50
C ARG A 22 13.32 2.29 -2.72
N GLY A 23 13.43 1.34 -3.65
CA GLY A 23 12.40 0.35 -3.96
C GLY A 23 12.02 0.29 -5.43
N ASN A 24 11.12 -0.63 -5.78
CA ASN A 24 10.65 -0.79 -7.16
C ASN A 24 9.75 0.40 -7.56
N ARG A 25 10.23 1.20 -8.55
CA ARG A 25 9.55 2.41 -9.01
C ARG A 25 8.29 2.12 -9.82
N ASP A 26 8.28 1.02 -10.58
CA ASP A 26 7.12 0.62 -11.38
C ASP A 26 5.97 0.18 -10.49
N ALA A 27 6.25 -0.60 -9.45
CA ALA A 27 5.26 -0.97 -8.45
C ALA A 27 4.69 0.27 -7.71
N ASN A 28 5.53 1.25 -7.37
CA ASN A 28 5.06 2.51 -6.77
C ASN A 28 4.22 3.36 -7.75
N ARG A 29 4.53 3.30 -9.05
CA ARG A 29 3.75 3.95 -10.10
C ARG A 29 2.39 3.27 -10.26
N ALA A 30 2.33 1.94 -10.30
CA ALA A 30 1.08 1.19 -10.34
C ALA A 30 0.17 1.54 -9.15
N LEU A 31 0.72 1.52 -7.93
CA LEU A 31 -0.01 1.95 -6.73
C LEU A 31 -0.48 3.40 -6.80
N HIS A 32 0.23 4.28 -7.52
CA HIS A 32 -0.20 5.66 -7.73
C HIS A 32 -1.42 5.76 -8.62
N VAL A 33 -1.41 5.01 -9.72
CA VAL A 33 -2.53 4.98 -10.68
C VAL A 33 -3.77 4.45 -9.99
N VAL A 34 -3.67 3.33 -9.27
CA VAL A 34 -4.78 2.75 -8.50
C VAL A 34 -5.30 3.75 -7.45
N ALA A 35 -4.40 4.43 -6.73
CA ALA A 35 -4.82 5.43 -5.74
C ALA A 35 -5.54 6.63 -6.38
N ALA A 36 -5.07 7.10 -7.54
CA ALA A 36 -5.70 8.20 -8.26
C ALA A 36 -7.08 7.81 -8.81
N GLU A 37 -7.21 6.61 -9.36
CA GLU A 37 -8.48 6.09 -9.85
C GLU A 37 -9.50 5.90 -8.71
N ARG A 38 -9.08 5.31 -7.58
CA ARG A 38 -9.96 5.19 -6.40
C ARG A 38 -10.39 6.54 -5.85
N LEU A 39 -9.51 7.54 -5.83
CA LEU A 39 -9.89 8.90 -5.42
C LEU A 39 -10.96 9.51 -6.34
N SER A 40 -10.95 9.13 -7.62
CA SER A 40 -11.93 9.59 -8.60
C SER A 40 -13.26 8.83 -8.49
N ARG A 41 -13.22 7.51 -8.33
CA ARG A 41 -14.39 6.61 -8.49
C ARG A 41 -15.00 6.10 -7.18
N ASP A 42 -14.24 6.07 -6.08
CA ASP A 42 -14.67 5.48 -4.81
C ASP A 42 -14.92 6.55 -3.74
N GLU A 43 -16.17 6.64 -3.30
CA GLU A 43 -16.63 7.58 -2.28
C GLU A 43 -15.96 7.35 -0.93
N ARG A 44 -15.64 6.09 -0.57
CA ARG A 44 -14.95 5.77 0.69
C ARG A 44 -13.54 6.37 0.72
N THR A 45 -12.83 6.26 -0.41
CA THR A 45 -11.50 6.83 -0.58
C THR A 45 -11.53 8.36 -0.57
N ARG A 46 -12.58 8.98 -1.11
CA ARG A 46 -12.82 10.44 -1.03
C ARG A 46 -13.06 10.91 0.39
N ALA A 47 -13.99 10.28 1.12
CA ALA A 47 -14.28 10.61 2.51
C ALA A 47 -13.03 10.45 3.40
N TYR A 48 -12.21 9.43 3.14
CA TYR A 48 -10.91 9.28 3.81
C TYR A 48 -9.96 10.44 3.48
N ALA A 49 -9.86 10.85 2.21
CA ALA A 49 -9.00 11.95 1.80
C ALA A 49 -9.43 13.29 2.41
N GLU A 50 -10.74 13.55 2.49
CA GLU A 50 -11.32 14.72 3.15
C GLU A 50 -10.99 14.73 4.64
N ARG A 51 -11.22 13.62 5.35
CA ARG A 51 -10.83 13.49 6.76
C ARG A 51 -9.36 13.79 6.99
N ARG A 52 -8.47 13.28 6.12
CA ARG A 52 -7.02 13.53 6.24
C ARG A 52 -6.64 14.97 5.93
N THR A 53 -7.39 15.63 5.05
CA THR A 53 -7.21 17.05 4.75
C THR A 53 -7.66 17.89 5.95
N ALA A 54 -8.76 17.53 6.62
CA ALA A 54 -9.22 18.15 7.86
C ALA A 54 -8.22 17.96 9.04
N GLU A 55 -7.49 16.84 9.08
CA GLU A 55 -6.38 16.61 10.01
C GLU A 55 -5.10 17.45 9.69
N GLY A 56 -5.15 18.34 8.70
CA GLY A 56 -4.03 19.21 8.32
C GLY A 56 -2.95 18.55 7.46
N LYS A 57 -3.21 17.37 6.88
CA LYS A 57 -2.23 16.70 6.01
C LYS A 57 -2.27 17.28 4.61
N SER A 58 -1.09 17.45 4.03
CA SER A 58 -0.98 17.83 2.64
C SER A 58 -1.53 16.75 1.71
N ARG A 59 -2.00 17.13 0.51
CA ARG A 59 -2.44 16.20 -0.53
C ARG A 59 -1.41 15.10 -0.82
N ARG A 60 -0.11 15.44 -0.78
CA ARG A 60 1.00 14.48 -0.98
C ARG A 60 1.07 13.46 0.15
N GLU A 61 0.83 13.85 1.40
CA GLU A 61 0.80 12.94 2.55
C GLU A 61 -0.44 12.05 2.55
N THR A 62 -1.59 12.60 2.18
CA THR A 62 -2.84 11.84 1.99
C THR A 62 -2.65 10.76 0.92
N MET A 63 -2.07 11.11 -0.23
CA MET A 63 -1.75 10.16 -1.29
C MET A 63 -0.78 9.07 -0.83
N ARG A 64 0.25 9.40 -0.02
CA ARG A 64 1.15 8.39 0.57
C ARG A 64 0.42 7.46 1.52
N CYS A 65 -0.51 7.97 2.33
CA CYS A 65 -1.33 7.13 3.20
C CYS A 65 -2.19 6.16 2.39
N LEU A 66 -2.85 6.65 1.33
CA LEU A 66 -3.68 5.82 0.44
C LEU A 66 -2.88 4.69 -0.22
N LYS A 67 -1.72 5.01 -0.81
CA LYS A 67 -0.82 4.01 -1.38
C LYS A 67 -0.46 2.90 -0.38
N ARG A 68 -0.25 3.26 0.90
CA ARG A 68 0.07 2.30 1.97
C ARG A 68 -1.12 1.38 2.28
N TYR A 69 -2.33 1.91 2.31
CA TYR A 69 -3.54 1.10 2.50
C TYR A 69 -3.74 0.13 1.35
N ILE A 70 -3.65 0.62 0.11
CA ILE A 70 -3.78 -0.20 -1.10
C ILE A 70 -2.71 -1.30 -1.13
N ALA A 71 -1.46 -0.99 -0.82
CA ALA A 71 -0.39 -1.98 -0.77
C ALA A 71 -0.66 -3.08 0.27
N ARG A 72 -1.25 -2.74 1.43
CA ARG A 72 -1.64 -3.72 2.46
C ARG A 72 -2.82 -4.58 2.03
N GLU A 73 -3.82 -4.00 1.39
CA GLU A 73 -4.96 -4.74 0.82
C GLU A 73 -4.49 -5.72 -0.25
N LEU A 74 -3.70 -5.25 -1.21
CA LEU A 74 -3.15 -6.09 -2.28
C LEU A 74 -2.29 -7.21 -1.72
N TYR A 75 -1.47 -6.94 -0.70
CA TYR A 75 -0.70 -7.99 -0.04
C TYR A 75 -1.60 -9.06 0.58
N LYS A 76 -2.67 -8.67 1.28
CA LYS A 76 -3.64 -9.62 1.85
C LYS A 76 -4.33 -10.46 0.78
N ILE A 77 -4.76 -9.83 -0.32
CA ILE A 77 -5.39 -10.52 -1.45
C ILE A 77 -4.42 -11.51 -2.05
N LEU A 78 -3.20 -11.08 -2.38
CA LEU A 78 -2.17 -11.94 -2.98
C LEU A 78 -1.84 -13.14 -2.10
N VAL A 79 -1.62 -12.92 -0.80
CA VAL A 79 -1.35 -14.01 0.16
C VAL A 79 -2.56 -14.93 0.30
N SER A 80 -3.77 -14.39 0.32
CA SER A 80 -5.00 -15.19 0.39
C SER A 80 -5.31 -15.94 -0.91
N THR A 81 -4.81 -15.49 -2.06
CA THR A 81 -4.95 -16.22 -3.34
C THR A 81 -3.88 -17.29 -3.49
N VAL A 82 -2.73 -17.12 -2.85
CA VAL A 82 -1.66 -18.14 -2.77
C VAL A 82 -1.95 -19.07 -1.58
N VAL A 83 -3.20 -19.58 -1.50
CA VAL A 83 -3.47 -20.81 -0.74
C VAL A 83 -2.70 -21.92 -1.46
N PRO A 84 -1.95 -22.77 -0.74
CA PRO A 84 -1.08 -23.74 -1.39
C PRO A 84 -1.92 -24.67 -2.25
N THR A 85 -1.65 -24.66 -3.56
CA THR A 85 -1.96 -25.79 -4.44
C THR A 85 -1.56 -27.05 -3.69
N ALA A 86 -2.52 -27.91 -3.38
CA ALA A 86 -2.24 -29.18 -2.73
C ALA A 86 -1.07 -29.87 -3.47
N PRO A 87 -0.09 -30.45 -2.76
CA PRO A 87 1.01 -31.14 -3.43
C PRO A 87 0.41 -32.19 -4.38
N LEU A 88 0.89 -32.20 -5.62
CA LEU A 88 0.48 -33.17 -6.64
C LEU A 88 0.54 -34.59 -6.03
N PRO A 89 -0.47 -35.45 -6.26
CA PRO A 89 -0.46 -36.80 -5.72
C PRO A 89 0.79 -37.52 -6.23
N VAL A 90 1.72 -37.81 -5.31
CA VAL A 90 2.88 -38.65 -5.60
C VAL A 90 2.36 -40.04 -6.02
N PRO A 91 2.69 -40.54 -7.23
CA PRO A 91 2.27 -41.86 -7.63
C PRO A 91 2.88 -42.90 -6.67
N ARG A 92 2.03 -43.75 -6.10
CA ARG A 92 2.47 -44.87 -5.25
C ARG A 92 3.32 -45.83 -6.11
N PRO A 93 4.49 -46.28 -5.61
CA PRO A 93 5.23 -47.34 -6.30
C PRO A 93 4.44 -48.65 -6.27
N ALA A 94 4.58 -49.42 -7.36
CA ALA A 94 3.94 -50.71 -7.60
C ALA A 94 4.46 -51.81 -6.68
#